data_AF-A0A836IH57-F1
#
_entry.id   AF-A0A836IH57-F1
#
_cell.length_a   1.000
_cell.length_b   1.000
_cell.length_c   1.000
_cell.angle_alpha   90.00
_cell.angle_beta   90.00
_cell.angle_gamma   90.00
#
_symmetry.space_group_name_H-M   'P 1'
#
loop_
_entity.id
_entity.type
_entity.pdbx_description
1 polymer ?
#
loop_
_entity_poly.entity_id
_entity_poly.type
_entity_poly.pdbx_seq_one_letter_code
_entity_poly.pdbx_strand_id
1 'polypeptide(L)'
;MEFRLLPETDSFLEVLLRPTFAVSFSVTNSLVLLTSYIMEKWTVENSSAPAVVVTSSLWVNVFTFTLFVAAMTFPNSTQITRAVALGQSPPIRLSVLRSLPWPLSVICSGQGDRKLGPFLMFSLVFPGAFVLVLLHLISLGVNGAENALHWRLPLQRYLAWTMLWRLAITAGVFTTNYLAAHNPTQSVLIARPDSDDQLFTTPNKEE
;
A
#
# COMPACT_ATOMS: atom_id res chain seq x y z
N MET A 1 -11.67 -9.61 28.71
CA MET A 1 -11.57 -10.21 27.37
C MET A 1 -10.10 -10.25 27.02
N GLU A 2 -9.52 -11.44 26.90
CA GLU A 2 -8.16 -11.58 26.37
C GLU A 2 -8.19 -11.15 24.91
N PHE A 3 -7.45 -10.09 24.58
CA PHE A 3 -7.11 -9.79 23.20
C PHE A 3 -6.23 -10.95 22.72
N ARG A 4 -6.79 -11.89 21.97
CA ARG A 4 -5.99 -12.84 21.20
C ARG A 4 -5.27 -12.03 20.13
N LEU A 5 -4.04 -11.65 20.44
CA LEU A 5 -3.13 -10.98 19.52
C LEU A 5 -2.98 -11.87 18.28
N LEU A 6 -3.11 -11.26 17.10
CA LEU A 6 -2.83 -11.94 15.85
C LEU A 6 -1.34 -12.31 15.81
N PRO A 7 -0.97 -13.45 15.20
CA PRO A 7 0.42 -13.87 15.12
C PRO A 7 1.28 -12.78 14.47
N GLU A 8 2.54 -12.69 14.92
CA GLU A 8 3.54 -11.81 14.34
C GLU A 8 3.70 -12.06 12.84
N THR A 9 4.15 -11.06 12.10
CA THR A 9 4.35 -11.19 10.65
C THR A 9 5.82 -11.01 10.37
N ASP A 10 6.46 -12.10 9.97
CA ASP A 10 7.91 -12.12 9.76
C ASP A 10 8.27 -11.70 8.32
N SER A 11 7.29 -11.69 7.41
CA SER A 11 7.49 -11.28 6.02
C SER A 11 6.26 -10.61 5.39
N PHE A 12 6.50 -9.73 4.40
CA PHE A 12 5.42 -9.17 3.57
C PHE A 12 4.61 -10.23 2.83
N LEU A 13 5.24 -11.35 2.48
CA LEU A 13 4.59 -12.45 1.79
C LEU A 13 3.49 -13.09 2.66
N GLU A 14 3.75 -13.24 3.96
CA GLU A 14 2.76 -13.77 4.91
C GLU A 14 1.52 -12.89 5.02
N VAL A 15 1.67 -11.56 4.94
CA VAL A 15 0.52 -10.64 4.91
C VAL A 15 -0.39 -10.95 3.72
N LEU A 16 0.21 -11.11 2.54
CA LEU A 16 -0.52 -11.39 1.31
C LEU A 16 -1.22 -12.76 1.36
N LEU A 17 -0.65 -13.72 2.08
CA LEU A 17 -1.16 -15.08 2.22
C LEU A 17 -2.20 -15.23 3.34
N ARG A 18 -2.37 -14.23 4.22
CA ARG A 18 -3.37 -14.30 5.31
C ARG A 18 -4.79 -14.26 4.72
N PRO A 19 -5.68 -15.21 5.08
CA PRO A 19 -7.03 -15.26 4.52
C PRO A 19 -7.84 -13.98 4.73
N THR A 20 -7.69 -13.31 5.88
CA THR A 20 -8.39 -12.06 6.19
C THR A 20 -7.96 -10.90 5.29
N PHE A 21 -6.69 -10.85 4.90
CA PHE A 21 -6.20 -9.89 3.93
C PHE A 21 -6.57 -10.30 2.51
N ALA A 22 -6.24 -11.54 2.13
CA ALA A 22 -6.41 -12.06 0.77
C ALA A 22 -7.87 -12.04 0.31
N VAL A 23 -8.83 -12.40 1.17
CA VAL A 23 -10.26 -12.41 0.82
C VAL A 23 -10.79 -10.99 0.65
N SER A 24 -10.55 -10.10 1.61
CA SER A 24 -11.01 -8.71 1.51
C SER A 24 -10.37 -7.97 0.34
N PHE A 25 -9.05 -8.14 0.16
CA PHE A 25 -8.33 -7.62 -0.99
C PHE A 25 -8.90 -8.16 -2.30
N SER A 26 -9.07 -9.48 -2.42
CA SER A 26 -9.57 -10.12 -3.64
C SER A 26 -10.97 -9.65 -4.01
N VAL A 27 -11.89 -9.58 -3.03
CA VAL A 27 -13.28 -9.14 -3.27
C VAL A 27 -13.31 -7.67 -3.69
N THR A 28 -12.66 -6.78 -2.94
CA THR A 28 -12.63 -5.35 -3.27
C THR A 28 -11.97 -5.11 -4.61
N ASN A 29 -10.81 -5.73 -4.85
CA ASN A 29 -10.07 -5.56 -6.09
C ASN A 29 -10.84 -6.11 -7.29
N SER A 30 -11.46 -7.28 -7.18
CA SER A 30 -12.27 -7.86 -8.28
C SER A 30 -13.44 -6.96 -8.64
N LEU A 31 -14.17 -6.44 -7.64
CA LEU A 31 -15.30 -5.54 -7.88
C LEU A 31 -14.86 -4.24 -8.55
N VAL A 32 -13.78 -3.63 -8.03
CA VAL A 32 -13.25 -2.36 -8.55
C VAL A 32 -12.72 -2.52 -9.96
N LEU A 33 -11.93 -3.56 -10.22
CA LEU A 33 -11.35 -3.82 -11.54
C LEU A 33 -12.41 -4.21 -12.56
N LEU A 34 -13.40 -5.04 -12.20
CA LEU A 34 -14.47 -5.41 -13.12
C LEU A 34 -15.33 -4.20 -13.51
N THR A 35 -15.76 -3.41 -12.52
CA THR A 35 -16.55 -2.20 -12.76
C THR A 35 -15.76 -1.19 -13.61
N SER A 36 -14.50 -0.99 -13.25
CA SER A 36 -13.53 -0.19 -13.99
C SER A 36 -13.39 -0.64 -15.44
N TYR A 37 -13.21 -1.93 -15.67
CA TYR A 37 -13.03 -2.51 -17.00
C TYR A 37 -14.27 -2.30 -17.87
N ILE A 38 -15.46 -2.60 -17.34
CA ILE A 38 -16.73 -2.47 -18.08
C ILE A 38 -16.96 -1.01 -18.46
N MET A 39 -16.84 -0.09 -17.50
CA MET A 39 -17.01 1.35 -17.75
C MET A 39 -16.02 1.85 -18.80
N GLU A 40 -14.73 1.54 -18.62
CA GLU A 40 -13.67 2.02 -19.49
C GLU A 40 -13.83 1.47 -20.91
N LYS A 41 -14.09 0.17 -21.05
CA LYS A 41 -14.34 -0.47 -22.35
C LYS A 41 -15.52 0.17 -23.05
N TRP A 42 -16.64 0.33 -22.33
CA TRP A 42 -17.86 0.94 -22.88
C TRP A 42 -17.64 2.39 -23.29
N THR A 43 -16.91 3.18 -22.50
CA THR A 43 -16.56 4.56 -22.85
C THR A 43 -15.70 4.62 -24.12
N VAL A 44 -14.65 3.80 -24.22
CA VAL A 44 -13.76 3.84 -25.38
C VAL A 44 -14.44 3.33 -26.65
N GLU A 45 -15.19 2.23 -26.58
CA GLU A 45 -15.89 1.66 -27.74
C GLU A 45 -16.98 2.61 -28.30
N ASN A 46 -17.62 3.39 -27.44
CA ASN A 46 -18.63 4.38 -27.85
C ASN A 46 -18.04 5.78 -28.11
N SER A 47 -16.74 5.98 -27.88
CA SER A 47 -16.05 7.21 -28.21
C SER A 47 -15.31 7.07 -29.53
N SER A 48 -15.26 8.14 -30.33
CA SER A 48 -14.33 8.23 -31.47
C SER A 48 -12.88 8.52 -31.02
N ALA A 49 -12.64 8.62 -29.71
CA ALA A 49 -11.34 8.99 -29.16
C ALA A 49 -10.39 7.79 -29.12
N PRO A 50 -9.09 8.00 -29.39
CA PRO A 50 -8.11 6.93 -29.31
C PRO A 50 -7.90 6.47 -27.86
N ALA A 51 -7.63 5.17 -27.68
CA ALA A 51 -7.23 4.60 -26.40
C ALA A 51 -5.79 5.01 -26.04
N VAL A 52 -5.64 5.89 -25.05
CA VAL A 52 -4.36 6.46 -24.65
C VAL A 52 -4.12 6.21 -23.16
N VAL A 53 -3.09 5.42 -22.83
CA VAL A 53 -2.76 5.04 -21.44
C VAL A 53 -2.10 6.18 -20.69
N VAL A 54 -1.15 6.86 -21.34
CA VAL A 54 -0.42 8.00 -20.75
C VAL A 54 -0.85 9.26 -21.47
N THR A 55 -1.43 10.19 -20.72
CA THR A 55 -1.81 11.54 -21.16
C THR A 55 -1.25 12.56 -20.16
N SER A 56 -1.21 13.84 -20.54
CA SER A 56 -0.88 14.93 -19.63
C SER A 56 -1.80 15.02 -18.40
N SER A 57 -3.01 14.46 -18.48
CA SER A 57 -4.00 14.40 -17.40
C SER A 57 -4.01 13.08 -16.63
N LEU A 58 -3.10 12.14 -16.92
CA LEU A 58 -3.04 10.83 -16.25
C LEU A 58 -2.93 10.95 -14.73
N TRP A 59 -2.23 11.96 -14.24
CA TRP A 59 -2.09 12.22 -12.80
C TRP A 59 -3.44 12.38 -12.10
N VAL A 60 -4.41 13.06 -12.73
CA VAL A 60 -5.75 13.24 -12.16
C VAL A 60 -6.41 11.87 -11.97
N ASN A 61 -6.36 11.01 -12.99
CA ASN A 61 -6.96 9.69 -12.94
C ASN A 61 -6.31 8.80 -11.86
N VAL A 62 -4.97 8.77 -11.83
CA VAL A 62 -4.20 7.98 -10.87
C VAL A 62 -4.47 8.43 -9.43
N PHE A 63 -4.41 9.74 -9.14
CA PHE A 63 -4.64 10.23 -7.78
C PHE A 63 -6.11 10.14 -7.35
N THR A 64 -7.06 10.36 -8.26
CA THR A 64 -8.50 10.21 -7.97
C THR A 64 -8.82 8.74 -7.66
N PHE A 65 -8.26 7.81 -8.44
CA PHE A 65 -8.42 6.38 -8.18
C PHE A 65 -7.76 5.97 -6.86
N THR A 66 -6.56 6.46 -6.57
CA THR A 66 -5.88 6.18 -5.29
C THR A 66 -6.69 6.68 -4.10
N LEU A 67 -7.24 7.90 -4.19
CA LEU A 67 -8.13 8.48 -3.18
C LEU A 67 -9.41 7.65 -3.02
N PHE A 68 -10.02 7.20 -4.12
CA PHE A 68 -11.21 6.36 -4.08
C PHE A 68 -10.95 5.02 -3.37
N VAL A 69 -9.86 4.33 -3.69
CA VAL A 69 -9.49 3.07 -3.04
C VAL A 69 -9.18 3.28 -1.55
N ALA A 70 -8.44 4.35 -1.22
CA ALA A 70 -8.18 4.72 0.16
C ALA A 70 -9.49 4.99 0.93
N ALA A 71 -10.41 5.75 0.36
CA ALA A 71 -11.70 6.07 0.96
C ALA A 71 -12.60 4.83 1.15
N MET A 72 -12.48 3.80 0.32
CA MET A 72 -13.20 2.53 0.53
C MET A 72 -12.54 1.64 1.58
N THR A 73 -11.22 1.73 1.76
CA THR A 73 -10.47 0.84 2.65
C THR A 73 -10.35 1.36 4.07
N PHE A 74 -10.22 2.68 4.26
CA PHE A 74 -10.06 3.29 5.59
C PHE A 74 -11.29 3.15 6.51
N PRO A 75 -12.52 3.50 6.10
CA PRO A 75 -13.70 3.48 6.98
C PRO A 75 -14.12 2.07 7.39
N ASN A 76 -13.88 1.09 6.50
CA ASN A 76 -14.23 -0.31 6.72
C ASN A 76 -13.28 -1.02 7.69
N SER A 77 -12.23 -0.34 8.17
CA SER A 77 -11.34 -0.85 9.20
C SER A 77 -11.40 0.03 10.46
N THR A 78 -12.50 -0.12 11.20
CA THR A 78 -12.72 0.57 12.48
C THR A 78 -11.59 0.35 13.50
N GLN A 79 -10.90 -0.79 13.44
CA GLN A 79 -9.72 -1.08 14.25
C GLN A 79 -8.49 -0.25 13.82
N ILE A 80 -8.26 -0.03 12.52
CA ILE A 80 -7.17 0.82 12.00
C ILE A 80 -7.39 2.26 12.41
N THR A 81 -8.58 2.78 12.12
CA THR A 81 -8.93 4.17 12.41
C THR A 81 -8.85 4.44 13.91
N ARG A 82 -9.29 3.49 14.75
CA ARG A 82 -9.17 3.60 16.21
C ARG A 82 -7.74 3.48 16.71
N ALA A 83 -6.94 2.53 16.22
CA ALA A 83 -5.55 2.35 16.67
C ALA A 83 -4.63 3.52 16.25
N VAL A 84 -4.84 4.06 15.04
CA VAL A 84 -4.10 5.22 14.53
C VAL A 84 -4.59 6.52 15.17
N ALA A 85 -5.91 6.74 15.29
CA ALA A 85 -6.45 7.98 15.88
C ALA A 85 -6.26 8.06 17.40
N LEU A 86 -6.20 6.93 18.12
CA LEU A 86 -5.94 6.91 19.56
C LEU A 86 -4.45 6.78 19.91
N GLY A 87 -3.55 6.72 18.92
CA GLY A 87 -2.11 6.57 19.16
C GLY A 87 -1.73 5.26 19.88
N GLN A 88 -2.59 4.24 19.84
CA GLN A 88 -2.43 2.98 20.58
C GLN A 88 -1.48 1.99 19.90
N SER A 89 -0.79 2.40 18.82
CA SER A 89 0.21 1.54 18.18
C SER A 89 1.54 1.57 18.94
N PRO A 90 2.03 0.45 19.49
CA PRO A 90 3.36 0.34 20.05
C PRO A 90 4.44 0.69 18.99
N PRO A 91 5.62 1.15 19.46
CA PRO A 91 6.67 1.68 18.61
C PRO A 91 7.23 0.58 17.68
N ILE A 92 7.67 0.95 16.47
CA ILE A 92 8.46 0.07 15.59
C ILE A 92 9.93 0.07 16.06
N ARG A 93 10.57 -1.11 16.12
CA ARG A 93 11.99 -1.29 16.41
C ARG A 93 12.83 -0.46 15.46
N LEU A 94 13.81 0.25 15.99
CA LEU A 94 14.67 1.15 15.21
C LEU A 94 15.45 0.41 14.10
N SER A 95 15.76 -0.87 14.31
CA SER A 95 16.37 -1.76 13.30
C SER A 95 15.43 -2.05 12.12
N VAL A 96 14.14 -2.30 12.39
CA VAL A 96 13.13 -2.53 11.34
C VAL A 96 12.75 -1.22 10.67
N LEU A 97 12.66 -0.12 11.42
CA LEU A 97 12.44 1.21 10.86
C LEU A 97 13.54 1.59 9.86
N ARG A 98 14.80 1.21 10.13
CA ARG A 98 15.93 1.41 9.22
C ARG A 98 15.93 0.47 8.00
N SER A 99 15.30 -0.69 8.09
CA SER A 99 15.19 -1.61 6.95
C SER A 99 14.02 -1.28 6.02
N LEU A 100 13.05 -0.47 6.49
CA LEU A 100 11.98 0.03 5.64
C LEU A 100 12.54 1.00 4.58
N PRO A 101 12.18 0.82 3.30
CA PRO A 101 12.62 1.71 2.25
C PRO A 101 12.03 3.11 2.47
N TRP A 102 12.82 4.14 2.19
CA TRP A 102 12.31 5.52 2.17
C TRP A 102 11.15 5.63 1.16
N PRO A 103 10.02 6.29 1.50
CA PRO A 103 9.76 7.14 2.67
C PRO A 103 9.16 6.45 3.91
N LEU A 104 8.90 5.14 3.87
CA LEU A 104 8.20 4.42 4.95
C LEU A 104 8.90 4.57 6.31
N SER A 105 10.24 4.57 6.31
CA SER A 105 11.05 4.76 7.52
C SER A 105 10.83 6.11 8.22
N VAL A 106 10.45 7.17 7.49
CA VAL A 106 10.21 8.52 8.04
C VAL A 106 8.81 8.64 8.63
N ILE A 107 7.82 8.00 8.00
CA ILE A 107 6.40 8.11 8.39
C ILE A 107 6.06 7.16 9.54
N CYS A 108 6.77 6.04 9.61
CA CYS A 108 6.67 5.10 10.71
C CYS A 108 7.43 5.55 11.98
N SER A 109 7.70 6.86 12.13
CA SER A 109 8.56 7.46 13.15
C SER A 109 8.35 6.90 14.57
N GLY A 110 9.42 6.94 15.37
CA GLY A 110 9.42 6.47 16.75
C GLY A 110 8.34 7.11 17.63
N GLN A 111 7.84 6.31 18.58
CA GLN A 111 6.92 6.57 19.69
C GLN A 111 5.86 7.70 19.53
N GLY A 112 4.58 7.31 19.52
CA GLY A 112 3.44 8.18 19.87
C GLY A 112 3.08 9.31 18.88
N ASP A 113 3.95 9.61 17.91
CA ASP A 113 3.81 10.78 17.03
C ASP A 113 3.42 10.40 15.60
N ARG A 114 2.65 9.31 15.42
CA ARG A 114 2.02 8.99 14.13
C ARG A 114 0.95 10.03 13.85
N LYS A 115 1.35 11.11 13.19
CA LYS A 115 0.40 12.11 12.70
C LYS A 115 -0.44 11.44 11.61
N LEU A 116 -1.75 11.32 11.88
CA LEU A 116 -2.74 10.77 10.96
C LEU A 116 -2.63 11.42 9.56
N GLY A 117 -2.35 12.72 9.50
CA GLY A 117 -2.13 13.47 8.26
C GLY A 117 -1.01 12.90 7.38
N PRO A 118 0.27 12.89 7.80
CA PRO A 118 1.38 12.28 7.07
C PRO A 118 1.15 10.82 6.66
N PHE A 119 0.52 10.01 7.52
CA PHE A 119 0.19 8.63 7.19
C PHE A 119 -0.85 8.55 6.07
N LEU A 120 -1.95 9.31 6.17
CA LEU A 120 -2.96 9.39 5.12
C LEU A 120 -2.35 9.93 3.83
N MET A 121 -1.54 10.99 3.89
CA MET A 121 -0.86 11.56 2.74
C MET A 121 0.07 10.54 2.09
N PHE A 122 0.76 9.71 2.86
CA PHE A 122 1.58 8.65 2.28
C PHE A 122 0.74 7.56 1.61
N SER A 123 -0.26 7.01 2.30
CA SER A 123 -1.15 6.00 1.73
C SER A 123 -1.91 6.51 0.49
N LEU A 124 -2.15 7.82 0.40
CA LEU A 124 -2.83 8.48 -0.72
C LEU A 124 -1.90 8.86 -1.87
N VAL A 125 -0.68 9.32 -1.56
CA VAL A 125 0.21 9.90 -2.57
C VAL A 125 1.22 8.87 -3.09
N PHE A 126 1.76 8.02 -2.23
CA PHE A 126 2.88 7.15 -2.61
C PHE A 126 2.51 6.09 -3.66
N PRO A 127 1.43 5.27 -3.50
CA PRO A 127 1.08 4.28 -4.51
C PRO A 127 0.75 4.93 -5.87
N GLY A 128 0.05 6.06 -5.84
CA GLY A 128 -0.30 6.81 -7.04
C GLY A 128 0.92 7.44 -7.73
N ALA A 129 1.77 8.14 -6.98
CA ALA A 129 2.98 8.76 -7.52
C ALA A 129 3.95 7.72 -8.10
N PHE A 130 4.12 6.58 -7.43
CA PHE A 130 4.94 5.48 -7.92
C PHE A 130 4.44 4.95 -9.27
N VAL A 131 3.14 4.66 -9.37
CA VAL A 131 2.52 4.20 -10.62
C VAL A 131 2.62 5.25 -11.72
N LEU A 132 2.40 6.52 -11.39
CA LEU A 132 2.48 7.62 -12.33
C LEU A 132 3.88 7.73 -12.94
N VAL A 133 4.91 7.76 -12.09
CA VAL A 133 6.31 7.81 -12.53
C VAL A 133 6.65 6.59 -13.37
N LEU A 134 6.26 5.39 -12.93
CA LEU A 134 6.54 4.15 -13.64
C LEU A 134 5.91 4.15 -15.04
N LEU A 135 4.64 4.55 -15.19
CA LEU A 135 3.98 4.62 -16.48
C LEU A 135 4.63 5.63 -17.43
N HIS A 136 5.09 6.78 -16.90
CA HIS A 136 5.82 7.77 -17.69
C HIS A 136 7.20 7.26 -18.12
N LEU A 137 7.92 6.55 -17.26
CA LEU A 137 9.21 5.93 -17.61
C LEU A 137 9.04 4.83 -18.67
N ILE A 138 8.00 4.00 -18.56
CA ILE A 138 7.68 2.99 -19.57
C ILE A 138 7.31 3.67 -20.89
N SER A 139 6.46 4.69 -20.86
CA SER A 139 6.09 5.46 -22.05
C SER A 139 7.31 6.11 -22.71
N LEU A 140 8.22 6.69 -21.93
CA LEU A 140 9.48 7.25 -22.41
C LEU A 140 10.35 6.17 -23.09
N GLY A 141 10.46 5.00 -22.49
CA GLY A 141 11.25 3.89 -23.04
C GLY A 141 10.64 3.29 -24.31
N VAL A 142 9.32 3.20 -24.41
CA VAL A 142 8.62 2.59 -25.54
C VAL A 142 8.41 3.57 -26.71
N ASN A 143 8.07 4.83 -26.41
CA ASN A 143 7.70 5.83 -27.43
C ASN A 143 8.77 6.89 -27.69
N GLY A 144 9.84 6.94 -26.89
CA GLY A 144 10.86 7.98 -26.95
C GLY A 144 10.44 9.29 -26.27
N ALA A 145 11.37 10.25 -26.20
CA ALA A 145 11.18 11.52 -25.49
C ALA A 145 10.05 12.39 -26.08
N GLU A 146 9.89 12.37 -27.40
CA GLU A 146 8.90 13.19 -28.13
C GLU A 146 7.45 12.79 -27.82
N ASN A 147 7.22 11.52 -27.46
CA ASN A 147 5.90 10.96 -27.20
C ASN A 147 5.77 10.43 -25.76
N ALA A 148 6.67 10.82 -24.85
CA ALA A 148 6.69 10.31 -23.47
C ALA A 148 5.38 10.61 -22.70
N LEU A 149 4.70 11.71 -23.05
CA LEU A 149 3.43 12.13 -22.44
C LEU A 149 2.18 11.62 -23.19
N HIS A 150 2.36 10.85 -24.26
CA HIS A 150 1.27 10.35 -25.10
C HIS A 150 1.51 8.91 -25.54
N TRP A 151 0.97 7.95 -24.78
CA TRP A 151 1.11 6.53 -25.11
C TRP A 151 -0.20 5.93 -25.60
N ARG A 152 -0.35 5.87 -26.92
CA ARG A 152 -1.51 5.25 -27.58
C ARG A 152 -1.31 3.74 -27.75
N LEU A 153 -2.35 2.97 -27.46
CA LEU A 153 -2.33 1.50 -27.59
C LEU A 153 -3.62 0.97 -28.23
N PRO A 154 -3.59 -0.23 -28.84
CA PRO A 154 -4.82 -0.95 -29.18
C PRO A 154 -5.69 -1.18 -27.94
N LEU A 155 -7.02 -1.15 -28.10
CA LEU A 155 -8.00 -1.22 -27.01
C LEU A 155 -7.70 -2.33 -25.98
N GLN A 156 -7.39 -3.54 -26.46
CA GLN A 156 -7.11 -4.68 -25.57
C GLN A 156 -5.87 -4.43 -24.69
N ARG A 157 -4.79 -3.86 -25.25
CA ARG A 157 -3.57 -3.53 -24.49
C ARG A 157 -3.81 -2.35 -23.56
N TYR A 158 -4.56 -1.35 -24.01
CA TYR A 158 -4.98 -0.22 -23.19
C TYR A 158 -5.72 -0.69 -21.93
N LEU A 159 -6.73 -1.55 -22.08
CA LEU A 159 -7.50 -2.10 -20.96
C LEU A 159 -6.63 -2.95 -20.02
N ALA A 160 -5.71 -3.75 -20.56
CA ALA A 160 -4.79 -4.53 -19.74
C ALA A 160 -3.88 -3.63 -18.89
N TRP A 161 -3.27 -2.61 -19.49
CA TRP A 161 -2.44 -1.64 -18.77
C TRP A 161 -3.24 -0.85 -17.75
N THR A 162 -4.47 -0.45 -18.07
CA THR A 162 -5.31 0.30 -17.13
C THR A 162 -5.72 -0.53 -15.92
N MET A 163 -6.05 -1.79 -16.12
CA MET A 163 -6.33 -2.70 -15.01
C MET A 163 -5.08 -3.00 -14.19
N LEU A 164 -3.92 -3.17 -14.83
CA LEU A 164 -2.67 -3.47 -14.14
C LEU A 164 -2.24 -2.36 -13.18
N TRP A 165 -2.29 -1.10 -13.61
CA TRP A 165 -1.90 -0.01 -12.73
C TRP A 165 -2.92 0.22 -11.60
N ARG A 166 -4.23 0.01 -11.86
CA ARG A 166 -5.28 0.04 -10.83
C ARG A 166 -5.10 -1.06 -9.79
N LEU A 167 -4.71 -2.26 -10.23
CA LEU A 167 -4.34 -3.38 -9.35
C LEU A 167 -3.14 -2.99 -8.46
N ALA A 168 -2.09 -2.41 -9.04
CA ALA A 168 -0.89 -1.99 -8.31
C ALA A 168 -1.21 -0.95 -7.23
N ILE A 169 -2.03 0.06 -7.55
CA ILE A 169 -2.51 1.05 -6.56
C ILE A 169 -3.30 0.35 -5.46
N THR A 170 -4.23 -0.53 -5.82
CA THR A 170 -5.07 -1.22 -4.84
C THR A 170 -4.22 -2.06 -3.89
N ALA A 171 -3.26 -2.82 -4.41
CA ALA A 171 -2.32 -3.59 -3.61
C ALA A 171 -1.48 -2.69 -2.69
N GLY A 172 -0.98 -1.56 -3.20
CA GLY A 172 -0.19 -0.61 -2.41
C GLY A 172 -0.98 0.01 -1.26
N VAL A 173 -2.20 0.47 -1.52
CA VAL A 173 -3.08 1.05 -0.50
C VAL A 173 -3.45 0.01 0.56
N PHE A 174 -3.89 -1.18 0.15
CA PHE A 174 -4.25 -2.26 1.07
C PHE A 174 -3.06 -2.70 1.93
N THR A 175 -1.89 -2.87 1.33
CA THR A 175 -0.67 -3.30 2.04
C THR A 175 -0.27 -2.25 3.07
N THR A 176 -0.22 -0.97 2.68
CA THR A 176 0.14 0.13 3.58
C THR A 176 -0.83 0.22 4.75
N ASN A 177 -2.14 0.08 4.48
CA ASN A 177 -3.17 0.09 5.51
C ASN A 177 -3.08 -1.13 6.43
N TYR A 178 -2.83 -2.33 5.89
CA TYR A 178 -2.67 -3.53 6.69
C TYR A 178 -1.48 -3.45 7.64
N LEU A 179 -0.33 -2.96 7.18
CA LEU A 179 0.87 -2.77 8.00
C LEU A 179 0.63 -1.77 9.13
N ALA A 180 -0.06 -0.67 8.82
CA ALA A 180 -0.43 0.31 9.83
C ALA A 180 -1.37 -0.29 10.89
N ALA A 181 -2.29 -1.16 10.46
CA ALA A 181 -3.25 -1.88 11.29
C ALA A 181 -2.63 -2.88 12.27
N HIS A 182 -1.69 -3.70 11.77
CA HIS A 182 -1.16 -4.87 12.48
C HIS A 182 0.16 -4.58 13.20
N ASN A 183 0.71 -3.38 13.03
CA ASN A 183 1.84 -2.91 13.82
C ASN A 183 1.69 -3.16 15.33
N PRO A 184 0.51 -2.95 15.94
CA PRO A 184 0.33 -3.12 17.38
C PRO A 184 0.44 -4.53 17.91
N THR A 185 0.25 -5.53 17.05
CA THR A 185 0.23 -6.93 17.45
C THR A 185 1.54 -7.65 17.12
N GLN A 186 2.52 -6.97 16.53
CA GLN A 186 3.78 -7.55 16.08
C GLN A 186 4.89 -7.27 17.11
N SER A 187 5.17 -8.24 17.99
CA SER A 187 6.22 -8.17 19.02
C SER A 187 7.61 -7.84 18.47
N VAL A 188 7.94 -8.35 17.27
CA VAL A 188 9.13 -8.00 16.48
C VAL A 188 9.18 -6.52 16.14
N LEU A 189 8.04 -5.86 15.97
CA LEU A 189 8.00 -4.41 15.79
C LEU A 189 8.06 -3.69 17.13
N ILE A 190 7.57 -4.25 18.24
CA ILE A 190 7.67 -3.61 19.56
C ILE A 190 9.14 -3.47 19.97
N ALA A 191 9.57 -2.25 20.28
CA ALA A 191 10.87 -2.00 20.90
C ALA A 191 10.95 -2.77 22.23
N ARG A 192 11.81 -3.78 22.30
CA ARG A 192 12.27 -4.32 23.59
C ARG A 192 13.44 -3.45 24.04
N PRO A 193 13.53 -3.09 25.33
CA PRO A 193 14.75 -2.50 25.84
C PRO A 193 15.90 -3.48 25.62
N ASP A 194 17.01 -3.02 25.04
CA ASP A 194 18.21 -3.83 24.71
C ASP A 194 18.83 -4.54 25.93
N SER A 195 18.33 -4.27 27.13
CA SER A 195 18.76 -4.88 28.40
C SER A 195 18.33 -6.34 28.59
N ASP A 196 17.33 -6.84 27.86
CA ASP A 196 16.79 -8.20 28.10
C ASP A 196 17.63 -9.31 27.43
N ASP A 197 18.41 -8.98 26.39
CA ASP A 197 19.26 -9.96 25.71
C ASP A 197 20.56 -10.28 26.48
N GLN A 198 20.88 -9.53 27.54
CA GLN A 198 22.06 -9.79 28.38
C GLN A 198 21.78 -10.72 29.57
N LEU A 199 20.53 -11.06 29.88
CA LEU A 199 20.20 -11.85 31.08
C LEU A 199 20.21 -13.38 30.88
N PHE A 200 20.40 -13.89 29.66
CA PHE A 200 20.37 -15.34 29.38
C PHE A 200 21.75 -16.02 29.23
N THR A 201 22.84 -15.35 29.63
CA THR A 201 24.17 -15.99 29.68
C THR A 201 24.79 -15.92 31.07
N THR A 202 24.16 -16.61 32.03
CA THR A 202 24.92 -17.16 33.16
C THR A 202 25.02 -18.67 32.98
N PRO A 203 26.19 -19.21 32.60
CA PRO A 203 26.41 -20.64 32.73
C PRO A 203 26.49 -20.94 34.24
N ASN A 204 25.57 -21.77 34.73
CA ASN A 204 25.74 -22.43 36.02
C ASN A 204 27.08 -23.17 35.98
N LYS A 205 28.08 -22.63 36.68
CA LYS A 205 29.20 -23.44 37.16
C LYS A 205 28.74 -24.09 38.46
N GLU A 206 28.26 -25.32 38.32
CA GLU A 206 28.36 -26.30 39.41
C GLU A 206 29.84 -26.74 39.47
N GLU A 207 30.53 -26.30 40.54
CA GLU A 207 31.50 -27.06 41.37
C GLU A 207 32.21 -26.11 42.35
#